data_AF-E2AJH3-F1
#
_entry.id   AF-E2AJH3-F1
#
_cell.length_a   1.000
_cell.length_b   1.000
_cell.length_c   1.000
_cell.angle_alpha   90.00
_cell.angle_beta   90.00
_cell.angle_gamma   90.00
#
_symmetry.space_group_name_H-M   'P 1'
#
loop_
_entity.id
_entity.type
_entity.pdbx_description
1 polymer ?
#
loop_
_entity_poly.entity_id
_entity_poly.type
_entity_poly.pdbx_seq_one_letter_code
_entity_poly.pdbx_strand_id
1 'polypeptide(L)'
;YFNVPYVNNISECFRLCVRDLDVKLSYTGINNLCRFIKVGKDKLDKDSRSNIVYKINCMDCDASYVGQTGRLLRTRIKEHKRNLTSVIAEHRALEHTFDFDDIKVLDEETFLGKRLISEMIYIKRQ
;
A
#
# COMPACT_ATOMS: atom_id res chain seq x y z
N TYR A 1 23.05 12.63 -1.63
CA TYR A 1 23.92 11.52 -1.19
C TYR A 1 23.43 10.25 -1.85
N PHE A 2 24.34 9.46 -2.43
CA PHE A 2 24.06 8.13 -2.98
C PHE A 2 24.34 7.11 -1.87
N ASN A 3 23.31 6.37 -1.45
CA ASN A 3 23.41 5.49 -0.29
C ASN A 3 23.55 4.04 -0.71
N VAL A 4 24.58 3.36 -0.21
CA VAL A 4 24.88 1.95 -0.50
C VAL A 4 25.08 1.15 0.79
N PRO A 5 24.71 -0.14 0.82
CA PRO A 5 25.02 -1.00 1.95
C PRO A 5 26.54 -1.17 2.08
N TYR A 6 27.05 -1.11 3.30
CA TYR A 6 28.46 -1.41 3.58
C TYR A 6 28.69 -2.92 3.50
N VAL A 7 29.55 -3.34 2.58
CA VAL A 7 30.05 -4.70 2.45
C VAL A 7 31.57 -4.62 2.41
N ASN A 8 32.21 -5.27 3.38
CA ASN A 8 33.67 -5.24 3.53
C ASN A 8 34.35 -5.65 2.20
N ASN A 9 35.42 -4.93 1.83
CA ASN A 9 36.16 -4.98 0.57
C ASN A 9 35.43 -4.47 -0.67
N ILE A 10 34.11 -4.65 -0.78
CA ILE A 10 33.34 -4.21 -1.95
C ILE A 10 33.09 -2.70 -1.89
N SER A 11 32.70 -2.19 -0.73
CA SER A 11 32.40 -0.77 -0.53
C SER A 11 33.60 0.13 -0.77
N GLU A 12 34.80 -0.33 -0.42
CA GLU A 12 36.06 0.36 -0.65
C GLU A 12 36.40 0.44 -2.14
N CYS A 13 36.27 -0.68 -2.86
CA CYS A 13 36.42 -0.71 -4.32
C CYS A 13 35.40 0.21 -5.00
N PHE A 14 34.14 0.17 -4.55
CA PHE A 14 33.08 1.00 -5.11
C PHE A 14 33.38 2.49 -4.93
N ARG A 15 33.92 2.90 -3.77
CA ARG A 15 34.35 4.29 -3.51
C ARG A 15 35.37 4.79 -4.55
N LEU A 16 36.28 3.93 -4.99
CA LEU A 16 37.27 4.27 -6.01
C LEU A 16 36.61 4.49 -7.37
N CYS A 17 35.67 3.62 -7.75
CA CYS A 17 34.95 3.70 -9.02
C CYS A 17 34.09 4.97 -9.14
N VAL A 18 33.52 5.46 -8.02
CA VAL A 18 32.63 6.63 -8.03
C VAL A 18 33.33 7.95 -7.69
N ARG A 19 34.66 7.95 -7.54
CA ARG A 19 35.43 9.16 -7.17
C ARG A 19 35.32 10.27 -8.20
N ASP A 20 35.24 9.90 -9.48
CA ASP A 20 35.23 10.85 -10.59
C ASP A 20 33.80 11.31 -10.95
N LEU A 21 32.79 10.81 -10.22
CA LEU A 21 31.40 11.26 -10.31
C LEU A 21 31.15 12.35 -9.26
N ASP A 22 30.40 13.40 -9.61
CA ASP A 22 29.97 14.45 -8.67
C ASP A 22 28.82 13.97 -7.76
N VAL A 23 29.06 12.90 -7.01
CA VAL A 23 28.09 12.29 -6.10
C VAL A 23 28.69 12.07 -4.71
N LYS A 24 27.96 12.54 -3.69
CA LYS A 24 28.35 12.26 -2.30
C LYS A 24 27.93 10.85 -1.90
N LEU A 25 28.88 9.93 -1.78
CA LEU A 25 28.64 8.55 -1.34
C LEU A 25 28.39 8.47 0.18
N SER A 26 27.41 7.67 0.60
CA SER A 26 27.13 7.35 2.01
C SER A 26 26.91 5.85 2.18
N TYR A 27 27.27 5.31 3.36
CA TYR A 27 27.13 3.89 3.67
C TYR A 27 26.05 3.63 4.70
N THR A 28 25.33 2.51 4.55
CA THR A 28 24.38 2.00 5.53
C THR A 28 24.70 0.58 5.96
N GLY A 29 24.51 0.28 7.24
CA GLY A 29 24.64 -1.09 7.74
C GLY A 29 23.51 -1.98 7.23
N ILE A 30 23.84 -3.18 6.75
CA ILE A 30 22.88 -4.20 6.29
C ILE A 30 21.99 -4.71 7.44
N ASN A 31 22.51 -4.66 8.66
CA ASN A 31 21.90 -5.14 9.89
C ASN A 31 21.40 -3.96 10.73
N ASN A 32 20.45 -3.19 10.21
CA ASN A 32 19.80 -2.13 10.98
C ASN A 32 18.91 -2.72 12.08
N LEU A 33 18.85 -2.06 13.24
CA LEU A 33 18.04 -2.50 14.38
C LEU A 33 16.58 -2.73 13.99
N CYS A 34 16.00 -1.92 13.10
CA CYS A 34 14.64 -2.10 12.59
C CYS A 34 14.39 -3.45 11.90
N ARG A 35 15.44 -4.13 11.41
CA ARG A 35 15.33 -5.47 10.84
C ARG A 35 15.02 -6.53 11.89
N PHE A 36 15.58 -6.38 13.10
CA PHE A 36 15.48 -7.35 14.18
C PHE A 36 14.47 -6.92 15.25
N ILE A 37 14.53 -5.64 15.62
CA ILE A 37 13.66 -4.98 16.59
C ILE A 37 12.58 -4.27 15.79
N LYS A 38 11.52 -5.01 15.46
CA LYS A 38 10.28 -4.39 15.02
C LYS A 38 9.65 -3.71 16.23
N VAL A 39 8.95 -2.59 16.00
CA VAL A 39 8.06 -2.01 17.00
C VAL A 39 7.01 -3.10 17.24
N GLY A 40 7.12 -3.85 18.34
CA GLY A 40 6.29 -5.02 18.66
C GLY A 40 4.85 -4.65 18.98
N LYS A 41 4.23 -3.85 18.11
CA LYS A 41 2.83 -3.49 18.16
C LYS A 41 2.01 -4.71 17.79
N ASP A 42 0.87 -4.82 18.47
CA ASP A 42 -0.13 -5.82 18.12
C ASP A 42 -0.53 -5.66 16.65
N LYS A 43 -0.77 -6.80 16.00
CA LYS A 43 -1.32 -6.79 14.65
C LYS A 43 -2.67 -6.08 14.71
N LEU A 44 -2.81 -5.01 13.93
CA LEU A 44 -4.08 -4.34 13.77
C LEU A 44 -5.05 -5.28 13.08
N ASP A 45 -6.27 -5.32 13.60
CA ASP A 45 -7.39 -5.94 12.91
C ASP A 45 -7.57 -5.30 11.52
N LYS A 46 -8.02 -6.09 10.56
CA LYS A 46 -8.21 -5.71 9.16
C LYS A 46 -9.02 -4.42 9.00
N ASP A 47 -10.09 -4.28 9.78
CA ASP A 47 -11.01 -3.13 9.74
C ASP A 47 -10.42 -1.86 10.35
N SER A 48 -9.38 -2.02 11.18
CA SER A 48 -8.64 -0.96 11.85
C SER A 48 -7.39 -0.54 11.07
N ARG A 49 -7.17 -1.06 9.86
CA ARG A 49 -6.09 -0.62 8.98
C ARG A 49 -6.46 0.68 8.26
N SER A 50 -5.47 1.52 8.03
CA SER A 50 -5.56 2.75 7.24
C SER A 50 -4.42 2.79 6.23
N ASN A 51 -4.49 3.73 5.28
CA ASN A 51 -3.49 3.89 4.24
C ASN A 51 -3.35 2.65 3.33
N ILE A 52 -4.49 2.07 2.96
CA ILE A 52 -4.55 0.82 2.21
C ILE A 52 -5.23 0.99 0.86
N VAL A 53 -4.93 0.07 -0.06
CA VAL A 53 -5.72 -0.21 -1.26
C VAL A 53 -6.52 -1.47 -0.98
N TYR A 54 -7.82 -1.44 -1.23
CA TYR A 54 -8.73 -2.55 -0.97
C TYR A 54 -9.60 -2.88 -2.17
N LYS A 55 -10.11 -4.12 -2.19
CA LYS A 55 -11.02 -4.67 -3.19
C LYS A 55 -12.30 -5.16 -2.51
N ILE A 56 -13.43 -4.80 -3.09
CA ILE A 56 -14.76 -5.30 -2.70
C ILE A 56 -15.33 -6.01 -3.91
N ASN A 57 -15.73 -7.28 -3.73
CA ASN A 57 -16.34 -8.05 -4.80
C ASN A 57 -17.86 -7.85 -4.80
N CYS A 58 -18.47 -7.89 -5.98
CA CYS A 58 -19.90 -8.12 -6.10
C CYS A 58 -20.18 -9.62 -5.87
N MET A 59 -21.31 -9.93 -5.22
CA MET A 59 -21.74 -11.31 -5.00
C MET A 59 -22.58 -11.86 -6.15
N ASP A 60 -23.16 -10.97 -6.95
CA ASP A 60 -24.12 -11.31 -8.01
C ASP A 60 -23.50 -11.30 -9.41
N CYS A 61 -22.26 -10.80 -9.56
CA CYS A 61 -21.52 -10.80 -10.82
C CYS A 61 -20.00 -10.74 -10.62
N ASP A 62 -19.23 -10.92 -11.70
CA ASP A 62 -17.76 -10.89 -11.69
C ASP A 62 -17.15 -9.49 -11.48
N ALA A 63 -17.98 -8.47 -11.26
CA ALA A 63 -17.51 -7.11 -11.03
C ALA A 63 -16.86 -6.96 -9.65
N SER A 64 -15.88 -6.06 -9.58
CA SER A 64 -15.28 -5.66 -8.31
C SER A 64 -14.95 -4.18 -8.28
N TYR A 65 -15.00 -3.62 -7.09
CA TYR A 65 -14.58 -2.25 -6.82
C TYR A 65 -13.20 -2.27 -6.16
N VAL A 66 -12.25 -1.53 -6.73
CA VAL A 66 -10.96 -1.26 -6.10
C VAL A 66 -10.89 0.22 -5.74
N GLY A 67 -10.47 0.51 -4.52
CA GLY A 67 -10.29 1.87 -4.06
C GLY A 67 -9.19 1.99 -3.00
N GLN A 68 -8.67 3.20 -2.81
CA GLN A 68 -7.77 3.51 -1.69
C GLN A 68 -8.47 4.26 -0.56
N THR A 69 -7.87 4.20 0.64
CA THR A 69 -8.28 5.02 1.77
C THR A 69 -7.09 5.42 2.63
N GLY A 70 -7.04 6.70 3.01
CA GLY A 70 -6.20 7.17 4.12
C GLY A 70 -6.86 7.04 5.50
N ARG A 71 -8.19 6.85 5.54
CA ARG A 71 -8.97 6.61 6.76
C ARG A 71 -8.95 5.13 7.12
N LEU A 72 -9.41 4.82 8.34
CA LEU A 72 -9.68 3.44 8.74
C LEU A 72 -10.67 2.77 7.78
N LEU A 73 -10.40 1.51 7.43
CA LEU A 73 -11.22 0.74 6.50
C LEU A 73 -12.70 0.70 6.95
N ARG A 74 -12.97 0.42 8.24
CA ARG A 74 -14.33 0.45 8.80
C ARG A 74 -15.07 1.77 8.55
N THR A 75 -14.38 2.90 8.63
CA THR A 75 -14.98 4.22 8.40
C THR A 75 -15.30 4.38 6.93
N ARG A 76 -14.40 3.97 6.04
CA ARG A 76 -14.60 4.04 4.59
C ARG A 76 -15.77 3.16 4.13
N ILE A 77 -15.92 1.97 4.70
CA ILE A 77 -17.05 1.08 4.43
C ILE A 77 -18.37 1.72 4.84
N LYS A 78 -18.43 2.32 6.04
CA LYS A 78 -19.64 3.03 6.50
C LYS A 78 -20.01 4.19 5.58
N GLU A 79 -19.03 4.93 5.07
CA GLU A 79 -19.25 5.99 4.08
C GLU A 79 -19.86 5.43 2.80
N HIS A 80 -19.31 4.34 2.24
CA HIS A 80 -19.84 3.70 1.04
C HIS A 80 -21.26 3.17 1.23
N LYS A 81 -21.56 2.56 2.38
CA LYS A 81 -22.91 2.06 2.70
C LYS A 81 -23.95 3.19 2.75
N ARG A 82 -23.55 4.39 3.21
CA ARG A 82 -24.42 5.57 3.33
C ARG A 82 -24.52 6.37 2.02
N ASN A 83 -23.52 6.28 1.14
CA ASN A 83 -23.47 7.05 -0.08
C ASN A 83 -24.44 6.48 -1.12
N LEU A 84 -25.20 7.36 -1.78
CA LEU A 84 -26.19 7.02 -2.82
C LEU A 84 -25.69 7.32 -4.25
N THR A 85 -24.57 8.02 -4.40
CA THR A 85 -24.06 8.51 -5.70
C THR A 85 -22.67 7.99 -6.04
N SER A 86 -22.15 7.04 -5.27
CA SER A 86 -20.86 6.40 -5.57
C SER A 86 -21.03 5.33 -6.66
N VAL A 87 -19.94 4.95 -7.32
CA VAL A 87 -19.90 3.80 -8.24
C VAL A 87 -20.46 2.52 -7.61
N ILE A 88 -20.17 2.30 -6.32
CA ILE A 88 -20.75 1.19 -5.54
C ILE A 88 -22.27 1.33 -5.45
N ALA A 89 -22.78 2.54 -5.22
CA ALA A 89 -24.22 2.80 -5.10
C ALA A 89 -24.94 2.64 -6.45
N GLU A 90 -24.34 3.13 -7.54
CA GLU A 90 -24.85 2.94 -8.89
C GLU A 90 -24.92 1.45 -9.26
N HIS A 91 -23.88 0.68 -8.93
CA HIS A 91 -23.89 -0.76 -9.18
C HIS A 91 -24.90 -1.49 -8.29
N ARG A 92 -25.11 -1.05 -7.05
CA ARG A 92 -26.17 -1.58 -6.17
C ARG A 92 -27.59 -1.28 -6.67
N ALA A 93 -27.78 -0.22 -7.46
CA ALA A 93 -29.08 0.08 -8.08
C ALA A 93 -29.48 -0.93 -9.16
N LEU A 94 -28.57 -1.82 -9.57
CA LEU A 94 -28.84 -2.97 -10.43
C LEU A 94 -29.29 -4.22 -9.65
N GLU A 95 -29.76 -4.04 -8.40
CA GLU A 95 -30.10 -5.13 -7.46
C GLU A 95 -28.92 -6.04 -7.11
N HIS A 96 -27.70 -5.54 -7.25
CA HIS A 96 -26.48 -6.25 -6.88
C HIS A 96 -26.01 -5.91 -5.47
N THR A 97 -25.40 -6.88 -4.80
CA THR A 97 -24.87 -6.76 -3.44
C THR A 97 -23.35 -6.88 -3.47
N PHE A 98 -22.69 -5.96 -2.76
CA PHE A 98 -21.26 -6.05 -2.50
C PHE A 98 -20.99 -6.78 -1.19
N ASP A 99 -19.95 -7.61 -1.18
CA ASP A 99 -19.48 -8.27 0.03
C ASP A 99 -18.64 -7.31 0.88
N PHE A 100 -19.32 -6.63 1.81
CA PHE A 100 -18.65 -5.72 2.75
C PHE A 100 -17.99 -6.45 3.93
N ASP A 101 -18.20 -7.76 4.07
CA ASP A 101 -17.64 -8.56 5.15
C ASP A 101 -16.31 -9.22 4.72
N ASP A 102 -16.18 -9.65 3.45
CA ASP A 102 -14.92 -10.15 2.86
C ASP A 102 -14.20 -9.14 1.95
N ILE A 103 -13.80 -8.00 2.51
CA ILE A 103 -13.04 -7.00 1.76
C ILE A 103 -11.57 -7.39 1.64
N LYS A 104 -10.96 -7.45 0.46
CA LYS A 104 -9.54 -7.84 0.35
C LYS A 104 -8.62 -6.63 0.44
N VAL A 105 -7.66 -6.64 1.37
CA VAL A 105 -6.60 -5.62 1.40
C VAL A 105 -5.50 -6.03 0.42
N LEU A 106 -5.31 -5.23 -0.63
CA LEU A 106 -4.38 -5.52 -1.72
C LEU A 106 -2.98 -4.97 -1.45
N ASP A 107 -2.89 -3.81 -0.81
CA ASP A 107 -1.63 -3.13 -0.53
C ASP A 107 -1.77 -2.14 0.64
N GLU A 108 -0.65 -1.78 1.28
CA GLU A 108 -0.57 -0.78 2.35
C GLU A 108 0.58 0.19 2.08
N GLU A 109 0.24 1.45 1.85
CA GLU A 109 1.19 2.49 1.47
C GLU A 109 0.80 3.82 2.13
N THR A 110 1.70 4.31 2.99
CA THR A 110 1.50 5.51 3.80
C THR A 110 1.62 6.78 2.96
N PHE A 111 2.43 6.76 1.90
CA PHE A 111 2.60 7.89 1.01
C PHE A 111 1.50 7.94 -0.04
N LEU A 112 0.64 8.96 0.01
CA LEU A 112 -0.51 9.11 -0.88
C LEU A 112 -0.15 8.95 -2.37
N GLY A 113 0.93 9.59 -2.84
CA GLY A 113 1.34 9.51 -4.25
C GLY A 113 1.63 8.08 -4.71
N LYS A 114 2.34 7.30 -3.88
CA LYS A 114 2.61 5.89 -4.16
C LYS A 114 1.34 5.04 -4.06
N ARG A 115 0.48 5.35 -3.09
CA ARG A 115 -0.80 4.64 -2.91
C ARG A 115 -1.75 4.84 -4.09
N LEU A 116 -1.80 6.04 -4.67
CA LEU A 116 -2.57 6.32 -5.89
C LEU A 116 -2.06 5.52 -7.09
N ILE A 117 -0.73 5.40 -7.23
CA ILE A 117 -0.11 4.55 -8.27
C ILE A 117 -0.47 3.08 -8.03
N SER A 118 -0.38 2.62 -6.78
CA SER A 118 -0.76 1.25 -6.40
C SER A 118 -2.24 0.95 -6.73
N GLU A 119 -3.15 1.85 -6.35
CA GLU A 119 -4.57 1.78 -6.71
C GLU A 119 -4.76 1.66 -8.22
N MET A 120 -4.11 2.52 -9.01
CA MET A 120 -4.19 2.47 -10.47
C MET A 120 -3.71 1.13 -11.04
N ILE A 121 -2.61 0.58 -10.52
CA ILE A 121 -2.10 -0.73 -10.92
C ILE A 121 -3.15 -1.81 -10.65
N TYR A 122 -3.77 -1.82 -9.47
CA TYR A 122 -4.80 -2.80 -9.15
C TYR A 122 -6.07 -2.62 -9.96
N ILE A 123 -6.47 -1.39 -10.29
CA ILE A 123 -7.59 -1.13 -11.19
C ILE A 123 -7.32 -1.70 -12.59
N LYS A 124 -6.09 -1.56 -13.10
CA LYS A 124 -5.70 -2.05 -14.43
C LYS A 124 -5.51 -3.56 -14.53
N ARG A 125 -5.28 -4.23 -13.40
CA ARG A 125 -5.08 -5.68 -13.31
C ARG A 125 -6.37 -6.45 -13.04
N GLN A 126 -7.51 -5.76 -12.90
CA GLN A 126 -8.81 -6.40 -12.79
C GLN A 126 -9.17 -7.14 -14.06
#